data_AF-A0A2S9GRS0-F1
#
_entry.id   AF-A0A2S9GRS0-F1
#
_cell.length_a   1.000
_cell.length_b   1.000
_cell.length_c   1.000
_cell.angle_alpha   90.00
_cell.angle_beta   90.00
_cell.angle_gamma   90.00
#
_symmetry.space_group_name_H-M   'P 1'
#
loop_
_entity.id
_entity.type
_entity.pdbx_description
1 polymer ?
#
loop_
_entity_poly.entity_id
_entity_poly.type
_entity_poly.pdbx_seq_one_letter_code
_entity_poly.pdbx_strand_id
1 'polypeptide(L)' 'LRGLKVVIVDDGSTIPVTESDFATMHSDIRVLRNSRSKGPAAARNAGLAVCASDYVAFLDSDVVPRK' A
#
# COMPACT_ATOMS: atom_id res chain seq x y z
N LEU A 1 -6.56 10.68 -2.45
CA LEU A 1 -6.73 9.43 -3.23
C LEU A 1 -8.20 9.00 -3.39
N ARG A 2 -9.18 9.91 -3.22
CA ARG A 2 -10.61 9.55 -3.24
C ARG A 2 -10.99 8.83 -4.54
N GLY A 3 -11.63 7.67 -4.42
CA GLY A 3 -12.06 6.85 -5.57
C GLY A 3 -10.95 6.04 -6.26
N LEU A 4 -9.71 6.09 -5.78
CA LEU A 4 -8.62 5.25 -6.30
C LEU A 4 -8.56 3.90 -5.57
N LYS A 5 -8.04 2.89 -6.26
CA LYS A 5 -7.60 1.62 -5.66
C LYS A 5 -6.21 1.81 -5.11
N VAL A 6 -6.02 1.49 -3.84
CA VAL A 6 -4.76 1.69 -3.10
C VAL A 6 -4.34 0.36 -2.51
N VAL A 7 -3.12 -0.08 -2.86
CA VAL A 7 -2.49 -1.24 -2.25
C VAL A 7 -1.42 -0.76 -1.30
N ILE A 8 -1.55 -1.10 -0.03
CA ILE A 8 -0.54 -0.84 1.00
C ILE A 8 0.19 -2.16 1.26
N VAL A 9 1.52 -2.11 1.22
CA VAL A 9 2.34 -3.27 1.55
C VAL A 9 3.06 -3.00 2.87
N ASP A 10 2.58 -3.64 3.93
CA ASP A 10 3.24 -3.67 5.22
C ASP A 10 4.42 -4.66 5.19
N ASP A 11 5.63 -4.13 5.08
CA ASP A 11 6.85 -4.92 4.98
C ASP A 11 7.38 -5.37 6.35
N GLY A 12 6.52 -6.00 7.15
CA GLY A 12 6.91 -6.57 8.45
C GLY A 12 7.06 -5.53 9.56
N SER A 13 6.19 -4.52 9.61
CA SER A 13 6.17 -3.54 10.70
C SER A 13 5.94 -4.21 12.06
N THR A 14 6.59 -3.67 13.09
CA THR A 14 6.46 -4.11 14.50
C THR A 14 5.00 -4.08 14.95
N ILE A 15 4.29 -3.01 14.62
CA ILE A 15 2.84 -2.91 14.74
C ILE A 15 2.28 -3.14 13.34
N PRO A 16 1.50 -4.20 13.10
CA PRO A 16 0.92 -4.46 11.80
C PRO A 16 -0.01 -3.35 11.35
N VAL A 17 0.10 -3.00 10.07
CA VAL A 17 -0.91 -2.19 9.40
C VAL A 17 -2.02 -3.10 8.90
N THR A 18 -3.26 -2.67 9.05
CA THR A 18 -4.47 -3.42 8.73
C THR A 18 -5.44 -2.55 7.95
N GLU A 19 -6.40 -3.15 7.26
CA GLU A 19 -7.42 -2.39 6.52
C GLU A 19 -8.28 -1.53 7.46
N SER A 20 -8.47 -1.95 8.72
CA SER A 20 -9.21 -1.19 9.72
C SER A 20 -8.56 0.15 10.09
N ASP A 21 -7.24 0.30 9.92
CA ASP A 21 -6.55 1.57 10.17
C ASP A 21 -7.01 2.67 9.20
N PHE A 22 -7.65 2.28 8.09
CA PHE A 22 -8.13 3.18 7.05
C PHE A 22 -9.65 3.15 6.86
N ALA A 23 -10.41 2.66 7.85
CA ALA A 23 -11.87 2.51 7.74
C ALA A 23 -12.62 3.80 7.38
N THR A 24 -12.04 4.98 7.67
CA THR A 24 -12.61 6.30 7.37
C THR A 24 -12.18 6.87 6.02
N MET A 25 -11.29 6.20 5.29
CA MET A 25 -10.79 6.66 4.00
C MET A 25 -11.78 6.36 2.88
N HIS A 26 -11.98 7.32 1.99
CA HIS A 26 -12.88 7.17 0.83
C HIS A 26 -12.14 6.60 -0.40
N SER A 27 -11.33 5.56 -0.18
CA SER A 27 -10.56 4.86 -1.24
C SER A 27 -10.75 3.36 -1.06
N ASP A 28 -10.60 2.59 -2.13
CA ASP A 28 -10.63 1.12 -2.08
C ASP A 28 -9.24 0.64 -1.65
N ILE A 29 -9.07 0.33 -0.36
CA ILE A 29 -7.79 0.03 0.26
C ILE A 29 -7.67 -1.47 0.50
N ARG A 30 -6.57 -2.04 0.02
CA ARG A 30 -6.15 -3.41 0.32
C ARG A 30 -4.80 -3.40 1.00
N VAL A 31 -4.65 -4.17 2.07
CA VAL A 31 -3.37 -4.32 2.77
C VAL A 31 -2.77 -5.69 2.51
N LEU A 32 -1.52 -5.74 2.04
CA LEU A 32 -0.69 -6.93 1.98
C LEU A 32 0.34 -6.88 3.09
N ARG A 33 0.59 -7.99 3.78
CA ARG A 33 1.60 -8.05 4.84
C ARG A 33 2.66 -9.10 4.54
N ASN A 34 3.92 -8.69 4.61
CA ASN A 34 5.03 -9.62 4.75
C ASN A 34 5.23 -9.98 6.23
N SER A 35 5.48 -11.26 6.53
CA SER A 35 5.74 -11.71 7.90
C SER A 35 7.05 -11.18 8.49
N ARG A 36 7.98 -10.75 7.64
CA ARG A 36 9.25 -10.08 7.97
C ARG A 36 9.60 -9.08 6.88
N SER A 37 10.41 -8.08 7.19
CA SER A 37 10.89 -7.13 6.17
C SER A 37 11.68 -7.85 5.07
N LYS A 38 11.31 -7.58 3.82
CA LYS A 38 11.97 -8.03 2.59
C LYS A 38 12.62 -6.88 1.81
N GLY A 39 12.48 -5.66 2.31
CA GLY A 39 12.99 -4.44 1.70
C GLY A 39 12.02 -3.82 0.69
N PRO A 40 12.25 -2.55 0.32
CA PRO A 40 11.30 -1.74 -0.45
C PRO A 40 11.04 -2.29 -1.86
N ALA A 41 12.06 -2.85 -2.53
CA ALA A 41 11.89 -3.42 -3.86
C ALA A 41 10.95 -4.65 -3.84
N ALA A 42 11.15 -5.55 -2.87
CA ALA A 42 10.30 -6.73 -2.73
C ALA A 42 8.85 -6.35 -2.34
N ALA A 43 8.69 -5.35 -1.47
CA ALA A 43 7.38 -4.82 -1.10
C ALA A 43 6.64 -4.22 -2.33
N ARG A 44 7.32 -3.38 -3.11
CA ARG A 44 6.77 -2.79 -4.34
C ARG A 44 6.37 -3.86 -5.36
N ASN A 45 7.20 -4.89 -5.56
CA ASN A 45 6.89 -5.99 -6.48
C ASN A 45 5.68 -6.80 -6.01
N ALA A 46 5.55 -7.06 -4.71
CA ALA A 46 4.38 -7.75 -4.15
C ALA A 46 3.09 -6.94 -4.34
N GLY A 47 3.15 -5.61 -4.14
CA GLY A 47 2.03 -4.71 -4.40
C GLY A 47 1.66 -4.66 -5.88
N LEU A 48 2.65 -4.54 -6.78
CA LEU A 48 2.43 -4.51 -8.23
C LEU A 48 1.76 -5.79 -8.74
N ALA A 49 2.16 -6.96 -8.22
CA ALA A 49 1.63 -8.25 -8.64
C ALA A 49 0.12 -8.44 -8.41
N VAL A 50 -0.51 -7.63 -7.54
CA VAL A 50 -1.96 -7.67 -7.29
C VAL A 50 -2.73 -6.53 -7.93
N CYS A 51 -2.05 -5.59 -8.57
CA CYS A 51 -2.67 -4.49 -9.29
C CYS A 51 -3.22 -5.00 -10.64
N ALA A 52 -4.41 -4.54 -10.99
CA ALA A 52 -5.07 -4.87 -12.26
C ALA A 52 -5.34 -3.64 -13.15
N SER A 53 -4.78 -2.48 -12.78
CA SER A 53 -4.92 -1.22 -13.51
C SER A 53 -3.86 -1.09 -14.60
N ASP A 54 -4.17 -0.33 -15.67
CA ASP A 54 -3.23 -0.04 -16.76
C ASP A 54 -1.99 0.74 -16.29
N TYR A 55 -2.15 1.53 -15.23
CA TYR A 55 -1.09 2.33 -14.63
C TYR A 55 -1.02 2.11 -13.12
N VAL A 56 0.20 2.16 -12.59
CA VAL A 56 0.50 2.09 -11.16
C VAL A 56 1.47 3.22 -10.81
N ALA A 57 1.14 3.96 -9.76
CA ALA A 57 2.02 4.96 -9.17
C ALA A 57 2.54 4.45 -7.82
N PHE A 58 3.86 4.45 -7.65
CA PHE A 58 4.48 4.15 -6.36
C PHE A 58 4.55 5.42 -5.51
N LEU A 59 4.26 5.28 -4.22
CA LEU A 59 4.34 6.34 -3.23
C LEU A 59 4.95 5.78 -1.95
N ASP A 60 5.89 6.53 -1.36
CA ASP A 60 6.45 6.19 -0.05
C ASP A 60 5.52 6.68 1.07
N SER A 61 5.53 6.00 2.22
CA SER A 61 4.57 6.22 3.32
C SER A 61 4.72 7.57 4.02
N ASP A 62 5.83 8.27 3.78
CA ASP A 62 6.18 9.58 4.33
C ASP A 62 5.99 10.72 3.33
N VAL A 63 5.39 10.45 2.16
CA VAL A 63 5.20 11.44 1.10
C VAL A 63 3.76 11.95 1.06
N VAL A 64 3.64 13.28 0.94
CA VAL A 64 2.38 13.97 0.63
C VAL A 64 2.47 14.61 -0.75
N PRO A 65 1.84 14.03 -1.79
CA PRO A 65 1.82 14.60 -3.13
C PRO A 65 1.14 15.97 -3.15
N ARG A 66 1.74 16.92 -3.87
CA ARG A 66 1.14 18.24 -4.14
C ARG A 66 0.58 18.30 -5.56
N LYS A 67 -0.42 19.16 -5.76
CA LYS A 67 -0.90 19.55 -7.08
C LYS A 67 0.03 20.57 -7.71
#